data_AF-S8EEX9-F1
#
_entry.id   AF-S8EEX9-F1
#
_cell.length_a   1.000
_cell.length_b   1.000
_cell.length_c   1.000
_cell.angle_alpha   90.00
_cell.angle_beta   90.00
_cell.angle_gamma   90.00
#
_symmetry.space_group_name_H-M   'P 1'
#
loop_
_entity.id
_entity.type
_entity.pdbx_description
1 polymer ?
#
loop_
_entity_poly.entity_id
_entity_poly.type
_entity_poly.pdbx_seq_one_letter_code
_entity_poly.pdbx_strand_id
1 'polypeptide(L)'
;MRRALYKPAAFFKGIVSHLLNSGRTLQEAAIVTSVLAKVKVPLMHSVAALIRLANMSYSGPDSLFVRELLDKRHALPYKVVDALGFHFIRLSNTYEVRRAGDAEKLPVLWHQFLLVFCQWLREINRGQMSMRFI
;
A
#
# COMPACT_ATOMS: atom_id res chain seq x y z
N MET A 1 13.00 -19.52 0.54
CA MET A 1 12.15 -18.63 -0.29
C MET A 1 12.89 -17.65 -1.23
N ARG A 2 14.24 -17.56 -1.28
CA ARG A 2 14.90 -16.61 -2.21
C ARG A 2 14.80 -16.98 -3.71
N ARG A 3 14.67 -18.28 -4.05
CA ARG A 3 14.62 -18.75 -5.45
C ARG A 3 13.28 -18.49 -6.17
N ALA A 4 12.16 -18.39 -5.45
CA ALA A 4 10.84 -18.11 -6.03
C ALA A 4 10.68 -16.66 -6.53
N LEU A 5 11.62 -15.77 -6.17
CA LEU A 5 11.56 -14.33 -6.43
C LEU A 5 12.18 -13.94 -7.78
N TYR A 6 12.78 -14.89 -8.51
CA TYR A 6 13.33 -14.67 -9.86
C TYR A 6 12.25 -14.40 -10.91
N LYS A 7 10.98 -14.74 -10.63
CA LYS A 7 9.82 -14.37 -11.46
C LYS A 7 8.82 -13.55 -10.61
N PRO A 8 8.98 -12.22 -10.55
CA PRO A 8 8.11 -11.36 -9.73
C PRO A 8 6.62 -11.51 -10.09
N ALA A 9 6.31 -11.79 -11.35
CA ALA A 9 4.95 -12.08 -11.81
C ALA A 9 4.34 -13.33 -11.16
N ALA A 10 5.12 -14.40 -10.97
CA ALA A 10 4.66 -15.64 -10.33
C ALA A 10 4.47 -15.46 -8.82
N PHE A 11 5.33 -14.64 -8.18
CA PHE A 11 5.19 -14.30 -6.76
C PHE A 11 3.93 -13.48 -6.49
N PHE A 12 3.65 -12.46 -7.31
CA PHE A 12 2.44 -11.64 -7.17
C PHE A 12 1.15 -12.42 -7.49
N LYS A 13 1.11 -13.18 -8.59
CA LYS A 13 -0.07 -13.97 -8.95
C LYS A 13 -0.32 -15.15 -8.03
N GLY A 14 0.73 -15.82 -7.53
CA GLY A 14 0.59 -16.98 -6.66
C GLY A 14 0.42 -16.57 -5.21
N ILE A 15 1.46 -16.02 -4.60
CA ILE A 15 1.52 -15.83 -3.14
C ILE A 15 0.70 -14.61 -2.72
N VAL A 16 0.94 -13.45 -3.35
CA VAL A 16 0.23 -12.22 -2.95
C VAL A 16 -1.26 -12.33 -3.26
N SER A 17 -1.65 -12.82 -4.45
CA SER A 17 -3.06 -12.97 -4.80
C SER A 17 -3.79 -14.06 -4.02
N HIS A 18 -3.14 -15.17 -3.63
CA HIS A 18 -3.80 -16.15 -2.77
C HIS A 18 -4.01 -15.62 -1.36
N LEU A 19 -2.99 -14.98 -0.78
CA LEU A 19 -3.16 -14.27 0.49
C LEU A 19 -4.26 -13.19 0.36
N LEU A 20 -4.38 -12.52 -0.82
CA LEU A 20 -5.54 -11.76 -1.37
C LEU A 20 -6.86 -12.23 -0.79
N ASN A 21 -7.09 -13.51 -1.00
CA ASN A 21 -8.42 -14.08 -1.06
C ASN A 21 -8.69 -15.07 0.08
N SER A 22 -7.65 -15.64 0.70
CA SER A 22 -7.77 -16.70 1.73
C SER A 22 -7.91 -16.20 3.16
N GLY A 23 -7.99 -14.87 3.38
CA GLY A 23 -7.82 -14.27 4.70
C GLY A 23 -6.34 -14.16 5.07
N ARG A 24 -5.99 -13.13 5.85
CA ARG A 24 -4.59 -12.84 6.23
C ARG A 24 -4.47 -12.58 7.72
N THR A 25 -3.46 -13.18 8.33
CA THR A 25 -2.99 -12.75 9.64
C THR A 25 -1.92 -11.66 9.50
N LEU A 26 -1.72 -10.87 10.56
CA LEU A 26 -0.69 -9.82 10.60
C LEU A 26 0.73 -10.40 10.44
N GLN A 27 0.95 -11.61 10.98
CA GLN A 27 2.24 -12.31 10.90
C GLN A 27 2.59 -12.74 9.48
N GLU A 28 1.65 -13.35 8.76
CA GLU A 28 1.86 -13.75 7.36
C GLU A 28 2.13 -12.54 6.47
N ALA A 29 1.37 -11.47 6.65
CA ALA A 29 1.58 -10.23 5.91
C ALA A 29 2.95 -9.61 6.21
N ALA A 30 3.39 -9.59 7.46
CA ALA A 30 4.72 -9.09 7.83
C ALA A 30 5.84 -9.92 7.19
N ILE A 31 5.73 -11.26 7.19
CA ILE A 31 6.73 -12.14 6.57
C ILE A 31 6.81 -11.86 5.06
N VAL A 32 5.67 -11.85 4.36
CA VAL A 32 5.66 -11.63 2.90
C VAL A 32 6.12 -10.22 2.54
N THR A 33 5.73 -9.22 3.32
CA THR A 33 6.19 -7.82 3.15
C THR A 33 7.71 -7.74 3.33
N SER A 34 8.29 -8.40 4.34
CA SER A 34 9.74 -8.39 4.58
C SER A 34 10.55 -9.05 3.44
N VAL A 35 9.95 -9.99 2.73
CA VAL A 35 10.53 -10.61 1.54
C VAL A 35 10.40 -9.67 0.34
N LEU A 36 9.23 -9.03 0.18
CA LEU A 36 8.97 -8.04 -0.85
C LEU A 36 9.95 -6.87 -0.77
N ALA A 37 10.32 -6.47 0.45
CA ALA A 37 11.31 -5.42 0.69
C ALA A 37 12.65 -5.69 0.04
N LYS A 38 13.09 -6.95 0.03
CA LYS A 38 14.40 -7.34 -0.49
C LYS A 38 14.45 -7.51 -2.01
N VAL A 39 13.30 -7.42 -2.70
CA VAL A 39 13.19 -7.74 -4.12
C VAL A 39 12.83 -6.50 -4.91
N LYS A 40 13.41 -6.35 -6.12
CA LYS A 40 12.97 -5.32 -7.07
C LYS A 40 11.69 -5.79 -7.74
N VAL A 41 10.60 -5.05 -7.52
CA VAL A 41 9.30 -5.33 -8.14
C VAL A 41 9.14 -4.43 -9.36
N PRO A 42 8.73 -4.97 -10.53
CA PRO A 42 8.39 -4.15 -11.69
C PRO A 42 7.21 -3.21 -11.40
N LEU A 43 7.31 -1.96 -11.86
CA LEU A 43 6.32 -0.90 -11.63
C LEU A 43 4.87 -1.33 -11.91
N MET A 44 4.63 -1.96 -13.06
CA MET A 44 3.28 -2.34 -13.50
C MET A 44 2.59 -3.30 -12.51
N HIS A 45 3.35 -4.22 -11.91
CA HIS A 45 2.80 -5.16 -10.93
C HIS A 45 2.52 -4.48 -9.59
N SER A 46 3.40 -3.57 -9.15
CA SER A 46 3.19 -2.76 -7.95
C SER A 46 1.93 -1.89 -8.07
N VAL A 47 1.74 -1.23 -9.21
CA VAL A 47 0.56 -0.39 -9.50
C VAL A 47 -0.73 -1.20 -9.43
N ALA A 48 -0.77 -2.35 -10.11
CA ALA A 48 -1.95 -3.20 -10.12
C ALA A 48 -2.29 -3.74 -8.72
N ALA A 49 -1.28 -4.11 -7.93
CA ALA A 49 -1.46 -4.56 -6.56
C ALA A 49 -1.98 -3.44 -5.64
N LEU A 50 -1.44 -2.23 -5.75
CA LEU A 50 -1.87 -1.06 -4.98
C LEU A 50 -3.33 -0.70 -5.26
N ILE A 51 -3.74 -0.66 -6.54
CA ILE A 51 -5.14 -0.36 -6.90
C ILE A 51 -6.08 -1.43 -6.34
N ARG A 52 -5.68 -2.71 -6.40
CA ARG A 52 -6.48 -3.80 -5.83
C ARG A 52 -6.62 -3.66 -4.32
N LEU A 53 -5.52 -3.39 -3.61
CA LEU A 53 -5.53 -3.14 -2.17
C LEU A 53 -6.40 -1.93 -1.80
N ALA A 54 -6.31 -0.84 -2.54
CA ALA A 54 -7.10 0.37 -2.33
C ALA A 54 -8.61 0.16 -2.54
N ASN A 55 -9.00 -0.76 -3.42
CA ASN A 55 -10.40 -1.09 -3.68
C ASN A 55 -11.00 -2.10 -2.69
N MET A 56 -10.16 -2.80 -1.92
CA MET A 56 -10.60 -3.76 -0.90
C MET A 56 -10.93 -3.05 0.42
N SER A 57 -11.69 -3.73 1.29
CA SER A 57 -11.95 -3.25 2.65
C SER A 57 -10.66 -3.19 3.45
N TYR A 58 -10.44 -2.10 4.19
CA TYR A 58 -9.23 -1.91 4.98
C TYR A 58 -9.03 -3.04 6.00
N SER A 59 -7.81 -3.59 6.01
CA SER A 59 -7.33 -4.52 7.02
C SER A 59 -5.93 -4.10 7.48
N GLY A 60 -5.60 -4.29 8.77
CA GLY A 60 -4.28 -3.96 9.32
C GLY A 60 -3.10 -4.54 8.51
N PRO A 61 -3.12 -5.82 8.10
CA PRO A 61 -2.15 -6.43 7.18
C PRO A 61 -1.92 -5.68 5.86
N ASP A 62 -2.94 -5.04 5.29
CA ASP A 62 -2.85 -4.39 3.97
C ASP A 62 -1.97 -3.14 4.03
N SER A 63 -1.99 -2.44 5.17
CA SER A 63 -1.16 -1.26 5.40
C SER A 63 0.35 -1.55 5.30
N LEU A 64 0.78 -2.76 5.69
CA LEU A 64 2.17 -3.20 5.58
C LEU A 64 2.60 -3.36 4.11
N PHE A 65 1.74 -3.98 3.30
CA PHE A 65 1.99 -4.15 1.87
C PHE A 65 2.05 -2.82 1.13
N VAL A 66 1.09 -1.93 1.39
CA VAL A 66 1.05 -0.63 0.73
C VAL A 66 2.26 0.21 1.10
N ARG A 67 2.64 0.24 2.39
CA ARG A 67 3.84 0.94 2.86
C ARG A 67 5.09 0.48 2.11
N GLU A 68 5.30 -0.82 2.01
CA GLU A 68 6.47 -1.38 1.32
C GLU A 68 6.46 -1.07 -0.18
N LEU A 69 5.29 -1.09 -0.81
CA LEU A 69 5.15 -0.75 -2.23
C LEU A 69 5.40 0.74 -2.50
N LEU A 70 5.01 1.62 -1.58
CA LEU A 70 5.29 3.06 -1.65
C LEU A 70 6.78 3.38 -1.42
N ASP A 71 7.44 2.68 -0.50
CA ASP A 71 8.84 2.92 -0.14
C ASP A 71 9.82 2.56 -1.25
N LYS A 72 9.41 1.73 -2.23
CA LYS A 72 10.21 1.42 -3.43
C LYS A 72 10.36 2.60 -4.41
N ARG A 73 9.98 3.83 -4.02
CA ARG A 73 10.22 5.12 -4.73
C ARG A 73 9.90 5.08 -6.22
N HIS A 74 8.82 4.40 -6.58
CA HIS A 74 8.33 4.39 -7.93
C HIS A 74 7.54 5.68 -8.23
N ALA A 75 7.74 6.26 -9.41
CA ALA A 75 6.82 7.28 -9.93
C ALA A 75 5.46 6.60 -10.20
N LEU A 76 4.54 6.69 -9.25
CA LEU A 76 3.23 6.07 -9.38
C LEU A 76 2.34 6.93 -10.27
N PRO A 77 1.54 6.31 -11.17
CA PRO A 77 0.52 7.01 -11.93
C PRO A 77 -0.50 7.68 -11.01
N TYR A 78 -1.03 8.84 -11.41
CA TYR A 78 -2.07 9.57 -10.66
C TYR A 78 -3.29 8.71 -10.28
N LYS A 79 -3.67 7.76 -11.14
CA LYS A 79 -4.75 6.80 -10.86
C LYS A 79 -4.57 6.02 -9.55
N VAL A 80 -3.33 5.71 -9.17
CA VAL A 80 -3.03 5.01 -7.91
C VAL A 80 -3.19 5.96 -6.73
N VAL A 81 -2.73 7.20 -6.89
CA VAL A 81 -2.86 8.26 -5.89
C VAL A 81 -4.33 8.52 -5.58
N ASP A 82 -5.16 8.63 -6.63
CA ASP A 82 -6.61 8.82 -6.49
C ASP A 82 -7.25 7.63 -5.78
N ALA A 83 -6.92 6.40 -6.20
CA ALA A 83 -7.46 5.19 -5.57
C ALA A 83 -7.11 5.11 -4.07
N LEU A 84 -5.86 5.41 -3.70
CA LEU A 84 -5.43 5.45 -2.30
C LEU A 84 -6.12 6.58 -1.54
N GLY A 85 -6.25 7.76 -2.14
CA GLY A 85 -7.01 8.89 -1.57
C GLY A 85 -8.47 8.52 -1.27
N PHE A 86 -9.16 7.90 -2.23
CA PHE A 86 -10.52 7.40 -2.04
C PHE A 86 -10.59 6.30 -0.98
N HIS A 87 -9.57 5.46 -0.84
CA HIS A 87 -9.49 4.46 0.22
C HIS A 87 -9.43 5.11 1.61
N PHE A 88 -8.60 6.16 1.79
CA PHE A 88 -8.53 6.91 3.04
C PHE A 88 -9.84 7.64 3.36
N ILE A 89 -10.45 8.31 2.38
CA ILE A 89 -11.73 9.02 2.54
C ILE A 89 -12.84 8.04 2.93
N ARG A 90 -12.93 6.90 2.22
CA ARG A 90 -13.90 5.85 2.54
C ARG A 90 -13.72 5.37 3.96
N LEU A 91 -12.49 5.11 4.40
CA LEU A 91 -12.24 4.65 5.75
C LEU A 91 -12.63 5.72 6.78
N SER A 92 -12.23 6.97 6.59
CA SER A 92 -12.61 8.09 7.47
C SER A 92 -14.13 8.20 7.60
N ASN A 93 -14.86 8.17 6.49
CA ASN A 93 -16.32 8.28 6.48
C ASN A 93 -17.02 7.04 7.08
N THR A 94 -16.43 5.86 6.97
CA THR A 94 -17.00 4.63 7.53
C THR A 94 -16.83 4.57 9.06
N TYR A 95 -15.78 5.21 9.59
CA TYR A 95 -15.53 5.31 11.03
C TYR A 95 -16.34 6.44 11.71
N GLU A 96 -16.57 7.58 11.06
CA GLU A 96 -17.38 8.66 11.64
C GLU A 96 -18.88 8.35 11.75
N VAL A 97 -19.42 7.46 10.91
CA VAL A 97 -20.89 7.25 10.83
C VAL A 97 -21.39 6.13 11.75
N ARG A 98 -20.52 5.37 12.43
CA ARG A 98 -20.98 4.22 13.23
C ARG A 98 -21.53 4.57 14.61
N ARG A 99 -21.01 5.56 15.34
CA ARG A 99 -21.67 6.19 16.52
C ARG A 99 -20.98 7.51 16.87
N ALA A 100 -21.73 8.61 16.87
CA ALA A 100 -21.28 9.95 17.27
C ALA A 100 -20.90 10.10 18.77
N GLY A 101 -20.70 9.01 19.50
CA GLY A 101 -20.35 8.98 20.92
C GLY A 101 -19.13 8.10 21.26
N ASP A 102 -18.70 7.23 20.34
CA ASP A 102 -17.49 6.42 20.46
C ASP A 102 -16.61 6.77 19.27
N ALA A 103 -15.79 7.80 19.41
CA ALA A 103 -14.67 8.06 18.50
C ALA A 103 -13.66 6.91 18.66
N GLU A 104 -14.00 5.74 18.13
CA GLU A 104 -13.18 4.55 18.16
C GLU A 104 -11.91 4.89 17.37
N LYS A 105 -10.82 5.12 18.11
CA LYS A 105 -9.55 5.63 17.60
C LYS A 105 -9.12 4.81 16.39
N LEU A 106 -8.95 5.47 15.24
CA LEU A 106 -8.38 4.84 14.04
C LEU A 106 -7.08 4.12 14.41
N PRO A 107 -6.85 2.89 13.92
CA PRO A 107 -5.69 2.10 14.32
C PRO A 107 -4.38 2.82 13.96
N VAL A 108 -3.35 2.66 14.79
CA VAL A 108 -2.04 3.31 14.59
C VAL A 108 -1.46 3.02 13.20
N LEU A 109 -1.64 1.80 12.69
CA LEU A 109 -1.21 1.40 11.36
C LEU A 109 -1.83 2.24 10.24
N TRP A 110 -3.06 2.73 10.42
CA TRP A 110 -3.70 3.60 9.46
C TRP A 110 -3.01 4.97 9.39
N HIS A 111 -2.75 5.56 10.55
CA HIS A 111 -2.05 6.85 10.64
C HIS A 111 -0.62 6.75 10.10
N GLN A 112 0.07 5.65 10.40
CA GLN A 112 1.41 5.37 9.85
C GLN A 112 1.37 5.23 8.33
N PHE A 113 0.35 4.56 7.79
CA PHE A 113 0.17 4.43 6.35
C PHE A 113 -0.10 5.80 5.68
N LEU A 114 -1.01 6.60 6.24
CA LEU A 114 -1.29 7.95 5.75
C LEU A 114 -0.03 8.83 5.78
N LEU A 115 0.76 8.75 6.85
CA LEU A 115 2.00 9.51 6.97
C LEU A 115 2.99 9.16 5.85
N VAL A 116 3.20 7.86 5.57
CA VAL A 116 4.08 7.42 4.48
C VAL A 116 3.58 7.90 3.12
N PHE A 117 2.26 7.86 2.89
CA PHE A 117 1.66 8.38 1.66
C PHE A 117 1.89 9.88 1.49
N CYS A 118 1.68 10.67 2.55
CA CYS A 118 1.95 12.12 2.53
C CYS A 118 3.43 12.45 2.33
N GLN A 119 4.33 11.70 2.97
CA GLN A 119 5.78 11.84 2.79
C GLN A 119 6.20 11.54 1.35
N TRP A 120 5.66 10.47 0.77
CA TRP A 120 5.91 10.10 -0.62
C TRP A 120 5.40 11.18 -1.61
N LEU A 121 4.19 11.71 -1.38
CA LEU A 121 3.62 12.78 -2.22
C LEU A 121 4.51 14.04 -2.19
N ARG A 122 5.03 14.39 -1.01
CA ARG A 122 5.97 15.51 -0.84
C ARG A 122 7.28 15.26 -1.59
N GLU A 123 7.83 14.05 -1.50
CA GLU A 123 9.11 13.69 -2.15
C GLU A 123 9.00 13.78 -3.68
N ILE A 124 7.90 13.30 -4.26
CA ILE A 124 7.66 13.43 -5.70
C ILE A 124 7.56 14.89 -6.11
N ASN A 125 6.84 15.72 -5.37
CA ASN A 125 6.69 17.14 -5.69
C ASN A 125 8.04 17.88 -5.62
N ARG A 126 8.90 17.53 -4.66
CA ARG A 126 10.29 18.04 -4.60
C ARG A 126 11.16 17.57 -5.77
N GLY A 127 11.05 16.30 -6.16
CA GLY A 127 11.80 15.75 -7.30
C GLY A 127 11.41 16.42 -8.64
N GLN A 128 10.14 16.75 -8.81
CA GLN A 128 9.62 17.48 -9.98
C GLN A 128 10.11 18.94 -10.01
N MET A 129 10.24 19.59 -8.85
CA MET A 129 10.82 20.94 -8.75
C MET A 129 12.31 20.95 -9.12
N SER A 130 13.10 19.97 -8.69
CA SER A 130 14.54 19.93 -9.00
C SER A 130 14.88 19.70 -10.47
N MET A 131 14.01 19.06 -11.26
CA MET A 131 14.18 18.90 -12.71
C MET A 131 13.67 20.11 -13.52
N ARG A 132 12.91 21.03 -12.91
CA ARG A 132 12.43 22.26 -13.59
C ARG A 132 13.45 23.41 -13.55
N PHE A 133 14.57 23.22 -12.86
CA PHE A 133 15.65 24.22 -12.73
C PHE A 133 16.96 23.76 -13.39
N ILE A 134 16.91 22.80 -14.32
CA ILE A 134 18.04 22.40 -15.17
C ILE A 134 17.64 22.52 -16.63
#